data_AF-A0AAX0VD77-F1
#
_entry.id   AF-A0AAX0VD77-F1
#
_cell.length_a   1.000
_cell.length_b   1.000
_cell.length_c   1.000
_cell.angle_alpha   90.00
_cell.angle_beta   90.00
_cell.angle_gamma   90.00
#
_symmetry.space_group_name_H-M   'P 1'
#
loop_
_entity.id
_entity.type
_entity.pdbx_description
1 polymer ?
#
loop_
_entity_poly.entity_id
_entity_poly.type
_entity_poly.pdbx_seq_one_letter_code
_entity_poly.pdbx_strand_id
1 'polypeptide(L)'
;MDISIIKSDQVTTEGGIVIGHPEAPVTFVEFLNLACPYCRKWFLKSEEQLTKAVEAGQVRRIIKPYNKDKDDLLIGNLAHTYLPFDQPAIALNAIHFLYTHQKTWRPDLSDSEFDKYMQANLKLSPLDNTVQLAAIVDEAQAANIKFVPTIIAGEHIFDESITPEELDMILQAQ
;
A
#
# COMPACT_ATOMS: atom_id res chain seq x y z
N MET A 1 -17.27 -1.56 -2.61
CA MET A 1 -16.94 -0.12 -2.52
C MET A 1 -17.78 0.63 -3.55
N ASP A 2 -18.36 1.79 -3.23
CA ASP A 2 -18.93 2.65 -4.28
C ASP A 2 -17.78 3.45 -4.92
N ILE A 3 -17.37 3.02 -6.11
CA ILE A 3 -16.23 3.64 -6.82
C ILE A 3 -16.65 4.92 -7.55
N SER A 4 -17.94 5.14 -7.78
CA SER A 4 -18.45 6.28 -8.56
C SER A 4 -18.21 7.63 -7.89
N ILE A 5 -17.99 7.61 -6.57
CA ILE A 5 -17.71 8.80 -5.77
C ILE A 5 -16.22 9.14 -5.68
N ILE A 6 -15.33 8.25 -6.13
CA ILE A 6 -13.88 8.46 -6.10
C ILE A 6 -13.51 9.40 -7.24
N LYS A 7 -12.73 10.44 -6.91
CA LYS A 7 -12.22 11.42 -7.86
C LYS A 7 -10.79 11.05 -8.25
N SER A 8 -10.66 10.14 -9.21
CA SER A 8 -9.34 9.62 -9.64
C SER A 8 -8.43 10.71 -10.20
N ASP A 9 -8.98 11.80 -10.73
CA ASP A 9 -8.25 12.99 -11.17
C ASP A 9 -7.56 13.76 -10.04
N GLN A 10 -7.92 13.49 -8.79
CA GLN A 10 -7.27 14.07 -7.60
C GLN A 10 -6.18 13.16 -7.01
N VAL A 11 -5.95 11.99 -7.62
CA VAL A 11 -4.89 11.05 -7.21
C VAL A 11 -3.63 11.34 -8.03
N THR A 12 -2.50 11.42 -7.33
CA THR A 12 -1.22 11.77 -7.92
C THR A 12 -0.30 10.55 -8.00
N THR A 13 0.61 10.59 -8.96
CA THR A 13 1.73 9.63 -9.07
C THR A 13 2.98 10.09 -8.29
N GLU A 14 2.80 11.07 -7.40
CA GLU A 14 3.83 11.61 -6.52
C GLU A 14 3.64 11.11 -5.08
N GLY A 15 4.73 11.09 -4.31
CA GLY A 15 4.72 10.57 -2.94
C GLY A 15 4.48 9.05 -2.88
N GLY A 16 4.43 8.52 -1.65
CA GLY A 16 4.36 7.07 -1.43
C GLY A 16 5.68 6.36 -1.72
N ILE A 17 5.61 5.03 -1.77
CA ILE A 17 6.74 4.13 -2.03
C ILE A 17 6.64 3.68 -3.48
N VAL A 18 7.61 4.10 -4.30
CA VAL A 18 7.61 3.86 -5.75
C VAL A 18 8.41 2.62 -6.10
N ILE A 19 7.79 1.66 -6.78
CA ILE A 19 8.38 0.41 -7.23
C ILE A 19 8.26 0.31 -8.75
N GLY A 20 9.34 -0.05 -9.45
CA GLY A 20 9.35 -0.23 -10.90
C GLY A 20 9.82 1.00 -11.68
N HIS A 21 9.76 0.89 -13.00
CA HIS A 21 10.33 1.89 -13.91
C HIS A 21 9.43 3.14 -14.01
N PRO A 22 9.97 4.38 -13.99
CA PRO A 22 9.15 5.60 -14.07
C PRO A 22 8.30 5.69 -15.35
N GLU A 23 8.85 5.17 -16.46
CA GLU A 23 8.21 5.13 -17.79
C GLU A 23 7.37 3.86 -18.05
N ALA A 24 7.06 3.08 -17.00
CA ALA A 24 6.22 1.92 -17.18
C ALA A 24 4.81 2.34 -17.67
N PRO A 25 4.24 1.66 -18.68
CA PRO A 25 3.00 2.09 -19.32
C PRO A 25 1.78 2.06 -18.38
N VAL A 26 1.78 1.19 -17.37
CA VAL A 26 0.69 1.10 -16.39
C VAL A 26 1.20 1.51 -15.02
N THR A 27 0.56 2.51 -14.41
CA THR A 27 0.84 2.92 -13.02
C THR A 27 -0.29 2.49 -12.11
N PHE A 28 0.05 1.74 -11.06
CA PHE A 28 -0.82 1.37 -9.96
C PHE A 28 -0.60 2.34 -8.79
N VAL A 29 -1.66 2.97 -8.32
CA VAL A 29 -1.67 3.72 -7.06
C VAL A 29 -2.49 2.93 -6.03
N GLU A 30 -1.84 2.55 -4.93
CA GLU A 30 -2.40 1.61 -3.95
C GLU A 30 -2.52 2.27 -2.57
N PHE A 31 -3.73 2.67 -2.17
CA PHE A 31 -4.01 3.15 -0.82
C PHE A 31 -4.24 1.98 0.12
N LEU A 32 -3.27 1.70 0.99
CA LEU A 32 -3.26 0.51 1.84
C LEU A 32 -3.02 0.88 3.29
N ASN A 33 -3.59 0.09 4.21
CA ASN A 33 -3.23 0.14 5.62
C ASN A 33 -2.67 -1.22 6.05
N LEU A 34 -1.49 -1.22 6.68
CA LEU A 34 -0.78 -2.47 7.02
C LEU A 34 -1.54 -3.37 7.99
N ALA A 35 -2.46 -2.84 8.80
CA ALA A 35 -3.30 -3.62 9.70
C ALA A 35 -4.59 -4.15 9.03
N CYS A 36 -4.90 -3.72 7.81
CA CYS A 36 -6.13 -4.13 7.14
C CYS A 36 -6.00 -5.56 6.56
N PRO A 37 -6.90 -6.50 6.92
CA PRO A 37 -6.88 -7.86 6.39
C PRO A 37 -7.23 -7.92 4.89
N TYR A 38 -8.01 -6.97 4.38
CA TYR A 38 -8.33 -6.87 2.97
C TYR A 38 -7.13 -6.32 2.16
N CYS A 39 -6.38 -5.36 2.71
CA CYS A 39 -5.10 -4.92 2.12
C CYS A 39 -4.09 -6.07 2.06
N ARG A 40 -4.00 -6.87 3.14
CA ARG A 40 -3.20 -8.11 3.15
C ARG A 40 -3.64 -9.07 2.04
N LYS A 41 -4.95 -9.30 1.91
CA LYS A 41 -5.49 -10.20 0.88
C LYS A 41 -5.14 -9.70 -0.53
N TRP A 42 -5.33 -8.41 -0.80
CA TRP A 42 -4.93 -7.80 -2.07
C TRP A 42 -3.44 -8.04 -2.33
N PHE A 43 -2.57 -7.56 -1.42
CA PHE A 43 -1.13 -7.54 -1.62
C PHE A 43 -0.56 -8.94 -1.89
N LEU A 44 -0.91 -9.93 -1.06
CA LEU A 44 -0.38 -11.30 -1.20
C LEU A 44 -0.97 -12.04 -2.42
N LYS A 45 -2.21 -11.72 -2.81
CA LYS A 45 -2.86 -12.35 -3.98
C LYS A 45 -2.27 -11.82 -5.29
N SER A 46 -1.98 -10.53 -5.36
CA SER A 46 -1.45 -9.87 -6.57
C SER A 46 0.07 -9.92 -6.68
N GLU A 47 0.77 -10.36 -5.64
CA GLU A 47 2.23 -10.23 -5.52
C GLU A 47 2.99 -10.84 -6.69
N GLU A 48 2.67 -12.08 -7.07
CA GLU A 48 3.40 -12.77 -8.16
C GLU A 48 3.20 -12.05 -9.50
N GLN A 49 1.95 -11.71 -9.85
CA GLN A 49 1.60 -11.03 -11.10
C GLN A 49 2.25 -9.64 -11.17
N LEU A 50 2.14 -8.84 -10.11
CA LEU A 50 2.69 -7.49 -10.08
C LEU A 50 4.22 -7.49 -10.03
N THR A 51 4.86 -8.45 -9.37
CA THR A 51 6.33 -8.55 -9.34
C THR A 51 6.86 -8.83 -10.74
N LYS A 52 6.30 -9.82 -11.44
CA LYS A 52 6.67 -10.13 -12.84
C LYS A 52 6.45 -8.93 -13.77
N ALA A 53 5.32 -8.24 -13.62
CA ALA A 53 5.01 -7.07 -14.44
C ALA A 53 5.95 -5.88 -14.18
N VAL A 54 6.34 -5.67 -12.92
CA VAL A 54 7.36 -4.68 -12.52
C VAL A 54 8.73 -5.04 -13.11
N GLU A 55 9.16 -6.29 -12.99
CA GLU A 55 10.45 -6.78 -13.52
C GLU A 55 10.50 -6.66 -15.05
N ALA A 56 9.37 -6.89 -15.72
CA ALA A 56 9.23 -6.69 -17.17
C ALA A 56 9.15 -5.22 -17.60
N GLY A 57 9.17 -4.26 -16.65
CA GLY A 57 9.05 -2.83 -16.92
C GLY A 57 7.65 -2.39 -17.37
N GLN A 58 6.64 -3.26 -17.23
CA GLN A 58 5.26 -2.98 -17.66
C GLN A 58 4.48 -2.19 -16.61
N VAL A 59 4.84 -2.36 -15.33
CA VAL A 59 4.14 -1.74 -14.21
C VAL A 59 5.08 -0.89 -13.36
N ARG A 60 4.57 0.28 -12.98
CA ARG A 60 5.03 1.09 -11.86
C ARG A 60 3.98 1.00 -10.75
N ARG A 61 4.41 0.72 -9.52
CA ARG A 61 3.54 0.75 -8.34
C ARG A 61 3.88 1.94 -7.47
N ILE A 62 2.86 2.55 -6.89
CA ILE A 62 2.96 3.64 -5.93
C ILE A 62 2.13 3.23 -4.73
N ILE A 63 2.79 2.64 -3.74
CA ILE A 63 2.13 2.20 -2.53
C ILE A 63 2.03 3.40 -1.59
N LYS A 64 0.81 3.76 -1.20
CA LYS A 64 0.50 4.88 -0.31
C LYS A 64 0.00 4.32 1.04
N PRO A 65 0.87 4.28 2.07
CA PRO A 65 0.47 3.92 3.42
C PRO A 65 -0.55 4.93 3.97
N TYR A 66 -1.82 4.54 3.96
CA TYR A 66 -2.95 5.40 4.30
C TYR A 66 -3.34 5.21 5.77
N ASN A 67 -3.01 6.20 6.59
CA ASN A 67 -3.41 6.22 7.99
C ASN A 67 -4.93 6.31 8.12
N LYS A 68 -5.50 5.51 9.03
CA LYS A 68 -6.95 5.44 9.27
C LYS A 68 -7.26 5.70 10.74
N ASP A 69 -8.42 6.29 11.01
CA ASP A 69 -8.88 6.60 12.38
C ASP A 69 -9.67 5.47 13.04
N LYS A 70 -9.90 4.36 12.32
CA LYS A 70 -10.60 3.19 12.89
C LYS A 70 -9.65 2.45 13.84
N ASP A 71 -10.10 2.19 15.08
CA ASP A 71 -9.31 1.53 16.14
C ASP A 71 -8.51 0.31 15.65
N ASP A 72 -9.17 -0.60 14.94
CA ASP A 72 -8.59 -1.83 14.36
C ASP A 72 -7.42 -1.62 13.39
N LEU A 73 -7.23 -0.38 12.91
CA LEU A 73 -6.25 0.03 11.90
C LEU A 73 -5.18 0.98 12.46
N LEU A 74 -5.33 1.47 13.71
CA LEU A 74 -4.38 2.40 14.32
C LEU A 74 -2.97 1.81 14.44
N ILE A 75 -2.85 0.53 14.78
CA ILE A 75 -1.55 -0.15 14.81
C ILE A 75 -0.91 -0.27 13.42
N GLY A 76 -1.72 -0.21 12.35
CA GLY A 76 -1.22 -0.09 10.98
C GLY A 76 -0.58 1.28 10.74
N ASN A 77 -1.13 2.35 11.33
CA ASN A 77 -0.53 3.69 11.26
C ASN A 77 0.84 3.72 11.94
N LEU A 78 0.97 3.06 13.11
CA LEU A 78 2.27 2.88 13.76
C LEU A 78 3.24 2.13 12.84
N ALA A 79 2.80 1.03 12.23
CA ALA A 79 3.62 0.26 11.30
C ALA A 79 4.10 1.09 10.09
N HIS A 80 3.29 2.03 9.59
CA HIS A 80 3.67 2.91 8.48
C HIS A 80 4.88 3.80 8.82
N THR A 81 5.08 4.15 10.09
CA THR A 81 6.23 4.99 10.53
C THR A 81 7.57 4.29 10.35
N TYR A 82 7.61 2.97 10.16
CA TYR A 82 8.85 2.20 9.97
C TYR A 82 9.22 2.01 8.50
N LEU A 83 8.39 2.46 7.56
CA LEU A 83 8.64 2.26 6.14
C LEU A 83 9.59 3.34 5.61
N PRO A 84 10.78 3.00 5.06
CA PRO A 84 11.67 3.99 4.46
C PRO A 84 11.22 4.33 3.03
N PHE A 85 10.54 5.47 2.86
CA PHE A 85 10.00 5.90 1.57
C PHE A 85 11.11 6.13 0.53
N ASP A 86 12.32 6.47 0.98
CA ASP A 86 13.51 6.68 0.14
C ASP A 86 14.25 5.39 -0.22
N GLN A 87 13.91 4.25 0.41
CA GLN A 87 14.51 2.94 0.18
C GLN A 87 13.42 1.93 -0.22
N PRO A 88 12.87 2.04 -1.44
CA PRO A 88 11.67 1.32 -1.86
C PRO A 88 11.78 -0.20 -1.76
N ALA A 89 12.95 -0.78 -2.03
CA ALA A 89 13.17 -2.22 -1.89
C ALA A 89 13.07 -2.68 -0.41
N ILE A 90 13.61 -1.89 0.52
CA ILE A 90 13.51 -2.18 1.96
C ILE A 90 12.06 -2.03 2.43
N ALA A 91 11.39 -0.97 2.00
CA ALA A 91 10.00 -0.74 2.33
C ALA A 91 9.08 -1.85 1.78
N LEU A 92 9.28 -2.28 0.54
CA LEU A 92 8.49 -3.37 -0.05
C LEU A 92 8.69 -4.69 0.71
N ASN A 93 9.94 -5.01 1.08
CA ASN A 93 10.23 -6.20 1.90
C ASN A 93 9.56 -6.09 3.29
N ALA A 94 9.58 -4.92 3.92
CA ALA A 94 8.89 -4.70 5.19
C ALA A 94 7.37 -4.87 5.06
N ILE A 95 6.76 -4.32 4.01
CA ILE A 95 5.33 -4.47 3.71
C ILE A 95 4.97 -5.95 3.51
N HIS A 96 5.74 -6.67 2.69
CA HIS A 96 5.55 -8.12 2.48
C HIS A 96 5.62 -8.86 3.83
N PHE A 97 6.67 -8.65 4.61
CA PHE A 97 6.85 -9.32 5.90
C PHE A 97 5.67 -9.04 6.85
N LEU A 98 5.26 -7.77 6.97
CA LEU A 98 4.19 -7.36 7.87
C LEU A 98 2.83 -7.93 7.44
N TYR A 99 2.53 -8.02 6.15
CA TYR A 99 1.32 -8.68 5.67
C TYR A 99 1.36 -10.19 5.86
N THR A 100 2.48 -10.84 5.58
CA THR A 100 2.66 -12.29 5.79
C THR A 100 2.44 -12.65 7.26
N HIS A 101 2.96 -11.83 8.18
CA HIS A 101 2.89 -12.05 9.62
C HIS A 101 1.81 -11.21 10.33
N GLN A 102 0.81 -10.68 9.62
CA GLN A 102 -0.16 -9.72 10.17
C GLN A 102 -0.79 -10.18 11.50
N LYS A 103 -1.06 -11.48 11.63
CA LYS A 103 -1.68 -12.07 12.84
C LYS A 103 -0.76 -12.15 14.06
N THR A 104 0.56 -11.96 13.90
CA THR A 104 1.51 -12.06 15.02
C THR A 104 1.78 -10.72 15.70
N TRP A 105 1.45 -9.61 15.04
CA TRP A 105 1.66 -8.26 15.55
C TRP A 105 0.38 -7.43 15.68
N ARG A 106 -0.70 -7.82 14.97
CA ARG A 106 -2.04 -7.25 15.14
C ARG A 106 -2.92 -8.21 15.96
N PRO A 107 -3.77 -7.70 16.89
CA PRO A 107 -3.91 -6.31 17.36
C PRO A 107 -3.21 -6.04 18.70
N ASP A 108 -2.55 -7.04 19.27
CA ASP A 108 -2.32 -7.13 20.72
C ASP A 108 -0.99 -6.52 21.21
N LEU A 109 -0.15 -5.99 20.31
CA LEU A 109 1.13 -5.41 20.71
C LEU A 109 0.95 -3.94 21.13
N SER A 110 1.49 -3.59 22.30
CA SER A 110 1.78 -2.20 22.64
C SER A 110 2.86 -1.61 21.73
N ASP A 111 2.97 -0.28 21.68
CA ASP A 111 3.98 0.41 20.87
C ASP A 111 5.41 -0.07 21.15
N SER A 112 5.76 -0.35 22.41
CA SER A 112 7.09 -0.86 22.78
C SER A 112 7.32 -2.31 22.34
N GLU A 113 6.28 -3.14 22.36
CA GLU A 113 6.36 -4.51 21.86
C GLU A 113 6.44 -4.53 20.34
N PHE A 114 5.72 -3.62 19.67
CA PHE A 114 5.78 -3.44 18.23
C PHE A 114 7.18 -2.98 17.80
N ASP A 115 7.80 -2.02 18.50
CA ASP A 115 9.18 -1.60 18.23
C ASP A 115 10.16 -2.77 18.36
N LYS A 116 10.09 -3.55 19.45
CA LYS A 116 10.90 -4.76 19.61
C LYS A 116 10.67 -5.76 18.48
N TYR A 117 9.43 -5.93 18.05
CA TYR A 117 9.08 -6.81 16.94
C TYR A 117 9.72 -6.35 15.61
N MET A 118 9.67 -5.04 15.32
CA MET A 118 10.29 -4.45 14.13
C MET A 118 11.82 -4.57 14.15
N GLN A 119 12.45 -4.29 15.29
CA GLN A 119 13.90 -4.43 15.47
C GLN A 119 14.35 -5.89 15.37
N ALA A 120 13.61 -6.83 15.97
CA ALA A 120 13.96 -8.24 15.96
C ALA A 120 13.92 -8.82 14.55
N ASN A 121 12.86 -8.53 13.80
CA ASN A 121 12.58 -9.19 12.52
C ASN A 121 13.08 -8.43 11.29
N LEU A 122 13.01 -7.10 11.30
CA LEU A 122 13.30 -6.27 10.14
C LEU A 122 14.51 -5.33 10.32
N LYS A 123 15.02 -5.19 11.54
CA LYS A 123 16.12 -4.24 11.88
C LYS A 123 15.76 -2.80 11.50
N LEU A 124 14.47 -2.45 11.57
CA LEU A 124 13.95 -1.13 11.26
C LEU A 124 13.54 -0.40 12.54
N SER A 125 13.78 0.90 12.56
CA SER A 125 13.36 1.84 13.59
C SER A 125 12.28 2.78 13.03
N PRO A 126 11.48 3.44 13.89
CA PRO A 126 10.59 4.51 13.44
C PRO A 126 11.37 5.62 12.72
N LEU A 127 10.76 6.17 11.69
CA LEU A 127 11.26 7.27 10.87
C LEU A 127 10.34 8.48 11.03
N ASP A 128 10.87 9.69 10.88
CA ASP A 128 10.03 10.89 10.79
C ASP A 128 9.45 11.03 9.37
N ASN A 129 8.34 10.34 9.15
CA ASN A 129 7.58 10.36 7.90
C ASN A 129 6.26 11.12 8.04
N THR A 130 6.14 11.98 9.07
CA THR A 130 4.87 12.62 9.45
C THR A 130 4.28 13.43 8.29
N VAL A 131 5.14 14.18 7.57
CA VAL A 131 4.74 15.00 6.43
C VAL A 131 4.23 14.14 5.27
N GLN A 132 4.93 13.06 4.93
CA GLN A 132 4.58 12.15 3.84
C GLN A 132 3.26 11.42 4.13
N LEU A 133 3.07 10.96 5.37
CA LEU A 133 1.85 10.27 5.78
C LEU A 133 0.64 11.22 5.82
N ALA A 134 0.83 12.47 6.28
CA ALA A 134 -0.22 13.48 6.24
C ALA A 134 -0.62 13.82 4.79
N ALA A 135 0.34 13.99 3.88
CA ALA A 135 0.05 14.26 2.48
C ALA A 135 -0.76 13.13 1.82
N ILE A 136 -0.52 11.87 2.16
CA ILE A 136 -1.32 10.72 1.68
C ILE A 136 -2.76 10.78 2.21
N VAL A 137 -2.96 11.19 3.47
CA VAL A 137 -4.30 11.37 4.04
C VAL A 137 -5.04 12.51 3.32
N ASP A 138 -4.38 13.64 3.11
CA ASP A 138 -4.95 14.80 2.41
C ASP A 138 -5.34 14.46 0.96
N GLU A 139 -4.47 13.73 0.25
CA GLU A 139 -4.74 13.22 -1.10
C GLU A 139 -5.95 12.28 -1.12
N ALA A 140 -6.00 11.31 -0.20
CA ALA A 140 -7.12 10.39 -0.11
C ALA A 140 -8.44 11.12 0.19
N GLN A 141 -8.41 12.16 1.02
CA GLN A 141 -9.58 13.00 1.30
C GLN A 141 -10.02 13.80 0.07
N ALA A 142 -9.08 14.43 -0.65
CA ALA A 142 -9.37 15.18 -1.88
C ALA A 142 -9.98 14.27 -2.96
N ALA A 143 -9.45 13.04 -3.09
CA ALA A 143 -9.93 12.01 -3.99
C ALA A 143 -11.19 11.27 -3.51
N ASN A 144 -11.70 11.60 -2.31
CA ASN A 144 -12.85 10.95 -1.67
C ASN A 144 -12.65 9.41 -1.46
N ILE A 145 -11.40 8.99 -1.25
CA ILE A 145 -11.01 7.62 -0.93
C ILE A 145 -11.17 7.38 0.57
N LYS A 146 -12.29 6.74 0.93
CA LYS A 146 -12.64 6.45 2.34
C LYS A 146 -12.17 5.10 2.83
N PHE A 147 -12.01 4.13 1.93
CA PHE A 147 -11.78 2.73 2.26
C PHE A 147 -10.39 2.28 1.86
N VAL A 148 -9.94 1.18 2.46
CA VAL A 148 -8.70 0.49 2.10
C VAL A 148 -9.00 -1.02 2.03
N PRO A 149 -8.45 -1.74 1.04
CA PRO A 149 -7.61 -1.23 -0.02
C PRO A 149 -8.42 -0.47 -1.08
N THR A 150 -7.81 0.55 -1.68
CA THR A 150 -8.29 1.16 -2.93
C THR A 150 -7.13 1.21 -3.89
N ILE A 151 -7.31 0.58 -5.05
CA ILE A 151 -6.31 0.50 -6.11
C ILE A 151 -6.84 1.25 -7.32
N ILE A 152 -5.99 2.07 -7.91
CA ILE A 152 -6.25 2.80 -9.13
C ILE A 152 -5.17 2.42 -10.13
N ALA A 153 -5.58 1.92 -11.30
CA ALA A 153 -4.70 1.55 -12.39
C ALA A 153 -5.28 2.10 -13.70
N GLY A 154 -4.72 3.21 -14.18
CA GLY A 154 -5.31 3.98 -15.27
C GLY A 154 -6.73 4.44 -14.92
N GLU A 155 -7.71 4.06 -15.73
CA GLU A 155 -9.14 4.36 -15.49
C GLU A 155 -9.83 3.37 -14.55
N HIS A 156 -9.16 2.28 -14.17
CA HIS A 156 -9.74 1.23 -13.34
C HIS A 156 -9.58 1.56 -11.85
N ILE A 157 -10.68 1.44 -11.10
CA ILE A 157 -10.70 1.58 -9.65
C ILE A 157 -11.32 0.31 -9.06
N PHE A 158 -10.58 -0.34 -8.15
CA PHE A 158 -10.99 -1.63 -7.57
C PHE A 158 -10.40 -1.85 -6.17
N ASP A 159 -10.79 -2.95 -5.53
CA ASP A 159 -10.33 -3.38 -4.22
C ASP A 159 -9.81 -4.84 -4.25
N GLU A 160 -9.73 -5.51 -3.10
CA GLU A 160 -9.23 -6.88 -3.03
C GLU A 160 -10.13 -7.94 -3.67
N SER A 161 -11.30 -7.57 -4.20
CA SER A 161 -12.20 -8.50 -4.87
C SER A 161 -11.73 -8.89 -6.28
N ILE A 162 -10.90 -8.07 -6.93
CA ILE A 162 -10.43 -8.28 -8.31
C ILE A 162 -9.87 -9.70 -8.51
N THR A 163 -10.22 -10.40 -9.59
CA THR A 163 -9.65 -11.73 -9.86
C THR A 163 -8.27 -11.64 -10.52
N PRO A 164 -7.45 -12.70 -10.48
CA PRO A 164 -6.20 -12.73 -11.25
C PRO A 164 -6.41 -12.45 -12.74
N GLU A 165 -7.50 -12.95 -13.33
CA GLU A 165 -7.83 -12.74 -14.74
C GLU A 165 -8.21 -11.29 -15.03
N GLU A 166 -9.01 -10.66 -14.16
CA GLU A 166 -9.33 -9.24 -14.27
C GLU A 166 -8.07 -8.37 -14.14
N LEU A 167 -7.15 -8.74 -13.23
CA LEU A 167 -5.87 -8.05 -13.09
C LEU A 167 -5.01 -8.20 -14.35
N ASP A 168 -4.95 -9.40 -14.95
CA ASP A 168 -4.22 -9.61 -16.22
C ASP A 168 -4.80 -8.76 -17.36
N MET A 169 -6.12 -8.58 -17.42
CA MET A 169 -6.75 -7.70 -18.41
C MET A 169 -6.28 -6.24 -18.25
N ILE A 170 -6.18 -5.75 -17.01
CA ILE A 170 -5.67 -4.39 -16.73
C ILE A 170 -4.19 -4.26 -17.12
N LEU A 171 -3.38 -5.29 -16.86
CA LEU A 171 -1.97 -5.31 -17.21
C LEU A 171 -1.72 -5.33 -18.72
N GLN A 172 -2.66 -5.89 -19.49
CA GLN A 172 -2.58 -6.01 -20.95
C GLN A 172 -3.29 -4.90 -21.72
N ALA A 173 -4.12 -4.09 -21.07
CA ALA A 173 -4.80 -2.96 -21.67
C ALA A 173 -3.77 -1.86 -22.01
N GLN A 174 -3.25 -1.90 -23.23
CA GLN A 174 -2.43 -0.85 -23.86
C GLN A 174 -3.07 -0.40 -25.16
#